data_AF-A0A7R8D5T4-F1
#
_entry.id   AF-A0A7R8D5T4-F1
#
_cell.length_a   1.000
_cell.length_b   1.000
_cell.length_c   1.000
_cell.angle_alpha   90.00
_cell.angle_beta   90.00
_cell.angle_gamma   90.00
#
_symmetry.space_group_name_H-M   'P 1'
#
loop_
_entity.id
_entity.type
_entity.pdbx_description
1 polymer ?
#
loop_
_entity_poly.entity_id
_entity_poly.type
_entity_poly.pdbx_seq_one_letter_code
_entity_poly.pdbx_strand_id
1 'polypeptide(L)'
;MRPLTEEETKTLFEKLSKYIGEESIKRLIDRSDGVYCFRLHKVRVYYVSEEIMKRAANLARSELICLGTCFGKFTKTGKFRLHITALDYLAPYAPFKIWLKSSSEQGFLYGKNVVKSGLGRITENTEKYQGVVVYNMSDLPLGFGVAARSTAECRHADPMTVVCFSSGGYRRIHSEVHAAFRNGSLSPSKLFEESMNRISKIKHLNAFTDVIHCSKLDHHSPSGPLEGITLSVKDNYCIKDTFTTCASQMLRSFKSPYTATVVDKAFKSGAVLVGKTNMDEFAMGSGSVDSIFGPVLNPWSFFECQSSRNCNTLMNDYKIAGGSSGGSAVSVATGASMLSLGSDTGGSVRLPSAWCGICSLKPTYGALSRHGLIPLVNSLDVPGLMANHVEDLEIFFKLLKGKDPLDSTTVEINDEVNSFEIKNLRIGIPQEYHCEGMSEDVLSVWSESIDLLDDAVLNAAEVASNMSRYDGLEYGLRTETMDSLHELFTQNRTLGFNDVVKVRHLIHKDFQNIFSQGIDLLITPVTLSDAPRYGDFVTSDNRSRTVQHDYCTQPINLAGLPAATIPLKLSKKRPTPSHTDCRTPI
;
A
#
# COMPACT_ATOMS: atom_id res chain seq x y z
N MET A 1 13.23 -20.24 -22.29
CA MET A 1 12.04 -20.86 -21.65
C MET A 1 12.27 -22.36 -21.57
N ARG A 2 11.55 -23.12 -20.74
CA ARG A 2 11.66 -24.59 -20.70
C ARG A 2 10.29 -25.26 -20.55
N PRO A 3 10.15 -26.55 -20.91
CA PRO A 3 9.01 -27.37 -20.48
C PRO A 3 8.90 -27.40 -18.95
N LEU A 4 7.69 -27.64 -18.45
CA LEU A 4 7.49 -27.93 -17.02
C LEU A 4 8.09 -29.32 -16.72
N THR A 5 8.59 -29.51 -15.50
CA THR A 5 8.93 -30.86 -15.01
C THR A 5 7.66 -31.68 -14.82
N GLU A 6 7.80 -32.98 -14.59
CA GLU A 6 6.66 -33.86 -14.32
C GLU A 6 5.88 -33.43 -13.06
N GLU A 7 6.61 -33.09 -11.98
CA GLU A 7 6.04 -32.59 -10.72
C GLU A 7 5.33 -31.24 -10.88
N GLU A 8 5.94 -30.31 -11.62
CA GLU A 8 5.33 -29.02 -11.94
C GLU A 8 4.07 -29.20 -12.79
N THR A 9 4.11 -30.09 -13.78
CA THR A 9 2.97 -30.40 -14.65
C THR A 9 1.81 -30.98 -13.85
N LYS A 10 2.10 -31.95 -12.97
CA LYS A 10 1.11 -32.52 -12.05
C LYS A 10 0.48 -31.45 -11.17
N THR A 11 1.30 -30.62 -10.53
CA THR A 11 0.82 -29.55 -9.65
C THR A 11 -0.02 -28.50 -10.38
N LEU A 12 0.38 -28.13 -11.60
CA LEU A 12 -0.38 -27.23 -12.47
C LEU A 12 -1.76 -27.85 -12.78
N PHE A 13 -1.79 -29.08 -13.27
CA PHE A 13 -3.04 -29.72 -13.70
C PHE A 13 -3.97 -30.06 -12.53
N GLU A 14 -3.44 -30.47 -11.38
CA GLU A 14 -4.23 -30.60 -10.14
C GLU A 14 -4.86 -29.26 -9.72
N LYS A 15 -4.17 -28.14 -9.98
CA LYS A 15 -4.74 -26.83 -9.70
C LYS A 15 -5.79 -26.45 -10.73
N LEU A 16 -5.58 -26.71 -12.02
CA LEU A 16 -6.55 -26.40 -13.08
C LEU A 16 -7.80 -27.26 -12.97
N SER A 17 -7.67 -28.56 -12.67
CA SER A 17 -8.80 -29.48 -12.55
C SER A 17 -9.78 -29.04 -11.47
N LYS A 18 -9.30 -28.44 -10.38
CA LYS A 18 -10.14 -27.83 -9.34
C LYS A 18 -11.01 -26.67 -9.83
N TYR A 19 -10.68 -26.04 -10.96
CA TYR A 19 -11.44 -24.90 -11.50
C TYR A 19 -12.22 -25.22 -12.77
N ILE A 20 -11.75 -26.16 -13.60
CA ILE A 20 -12.37 -26.48 -14.89
C ILE A 20 -12.73 -27.96 -15.08
N GLY A 21 -12.41 -28.82 -14.11
CA GLY A 21 -12.55 -30.28 -14.24
C GLY A 21 -11.43 -30.91 -15.05
N GLU A 22 -11.22 -32.22 -14.88
CA GLU A 22 -10.14 -32.96 -15.54
C GLU A 22 -10.34 -33.08 -17.06
N GLU A 23 -11.56 -33.37 -17.50
CA GLU A 23 -11.88 -33.54 -18.93
C GLU A 23 -11.68 -32.26 -19.74
N SER A 24 -11.88 -31.09 -19.13
CA SER A 24 -11.73 -29.79 -19.81
C SER A 24 -10.28 -29.40 -20.05
N ILE A 25 -9.32 -29.97 -19.31
CA ILE A 25 -7.89 -29.69 -19.53
C ILE A 25 -7.46 -30.15 -20.92
N LYS A 26 -8.01 -31.27 -21.42
CA LYS A 26 -7.71 -31.73 -22.78
C LYS A 26 -8.19 -30.73 -23.83
N ARG A 27 -9.39 -30.16 -23.67
CA ARG A 27 -9.92 -29.11 -24.56
C ARG A 27 -9.12 -27.81 -24.50
N LEU A 28 -8.46 -27.56 -23.37
CA LEU A 28 -7.54 -26.44 -23.23
C LEU A 28 -6.23 -26.70 -24.00
N ILE A 29 -5.79 -27.93 -24.19
CA ILE A 29 -4.54 -28.25 -24.91
C ILE A 29 -4.80 -28.46 -26.40
N ASP A 30 -5.82 -29.26 -26.72
CA ASP A 30 -6.22 -29.65 -28.07
C ASP A 30 -7.37 -28.75 -28.54
N ARG A 31 -7.02 -27.57 -29.06
CA ARG A 31 -8.00 -26.61 -29.56
C ARG A 31 -8.18 -26.72 -31.07
N SER A 32 -9.33 -26.24 -31.57
CA SER A 32 -9.62 -26.22 -33.01
C SER A 32 -8.66 -25.32 -33.80
N ASP A 33 -8.08 -24.30 -33.16
CA ASP A 33 -7.12 -23.35 -33.74
C ASP A 33 -5.66 -23.80 -33.63
N GLY A 34 -5.40 -24.99 -33.07
CA GLY A 34 -4.09 -25.60 -32.99
C GLY A 34 -3.75 -26.18 -31.62
N VAL A 35 -2.54 -26.72 -31.50
CA VAL A 35 -2.05 -27.31 -30.25
C VAL A 35 -1.44 -26.23 -29.37
N TYR A 36 -1.82 -26.25 -28.09
CA TYR A 36 -1.28 -25.37 -27.08
C TYR A 36 -0.50 -26.14 -26.03
N CYS A 37 0.46 -25.48 -25.38
CA CYS A 37 1.27 -26.10 -24.35
C CYS A 37 1.63 -25.09 -23.25
N PHE A 38 2.08 -25.63 -22.13
CA PHE A 38 2.59 -24.83 -21.02
C PHE A 38 4.12 -24.76 -21.06
N ARG A 39 4.67 -23.57 -20.85
CA ARG A 39 6.11 -23.32 -20.77
C ARG A 39 6.44 -22.51 -19.54
N LEU A 40 7.47 -22.92 -18.83
CA LEU A 40 8.03 -22.15 -17.73
C LEU A 40 9.04 -21.14 -18.29
N HIS A 41 8.86 -19.88 -17.96
CA HIS A 41 9.85 -18.84 -18.19
C HIS A 41 10.04 -18.04 -16.91
N LYS A 42 11.29 -18.00 -16.42
CA LYS A 42 11.65 -17.51 -15.07
C LYS A 42 10.87 -18.31 -14.01
N VAL A 43 9.84 -17.73 -13.42
CA VAL A 43 8.99 -18.37 -12.39
C VAL A 43 7.51 -18.48 -12.82
N ARG A 44 7.20 -18.05 -14.05
CA ARG A 44 5.83 -17.97 -14.57
C ARG A 44 5.58 -19.07 -15.57
N VAL A 45 4.37 -19.62 -15.51
CA VAL A 45 3.86 -20.60 -16.45
C VAL A 45 3.04 -19.86 -17.49
N TYR A 46 3.47 -19.98 -18.74
CA TYR A 46 2.82 -19.40 -19.89
C TYR A 46 2.12 -20.48 -20.69
N TYR A 47 0.88 -20.20 -21.06
CA TYR A 47 0.07 -20.97 -21.98
C TYR A 47 0.24 -20.39 -23.38
N VAL A 48 0.77 -21.19 -24.29
CA VAL A 48 1.26 -20.73 -25.61
C VAL A 48 0.88 -21.72 -26.71
N SER A 49 0.59 -21.20 -27.90
CA SER A 49 0.44 -22.05 -29.08
C SER A 49 1.79 -22.67 -29.47
N GLU A 50 1.75 -23.83 -30.11
CA GLU A 50 2.95 -24.52 -30.59
C GLU A 50 3.76 -23.65 -31.56
N GLU A 51 3.08 -22.86 -32.41
CA GLU A 51 3.72 -21.93 -33.34
C GLU A 51 4.53 -20.84 -32.63
N ILE A 52 3.91 -20.17 -31.64
CA ILE A 52 4.59 -19.12 -30.85
C ILE A 52 5.75 -19.73 -30.07
N MET A 53 5.57 -20.93 -29.53
CA MET A 53 6.62 -21.67 -28.82
C MET A 53 7.81 -21.97 -29.73
N LYS A 54 7.60 -22.40 -30.98
CA LYS A 54 8.69 -22.62 -31.95
C LYS A 54 9.45 -21.32 -32.26
N ARG A 55 8.74 -20.20 -32.43
CA ARG A 55 9.38 -18.88 -32.67
C ARG A 55 10.18 -18.40 -31.46
N ALA A 56 9.59 -18.49 -30.27
CA ALA A 56 10.22 -18.06 -29.01
C ALA A 56 11.44 -18.91 -28.62
N ALA A 57 11.60 -20.11 -29.18
CA ALA A 57 12.78 -20.95 -28.96
C ALA A 57 14.05 -20.36 -29.59
N ASN A 58 13.92 -19.46 -30.56
CA ASN A 58 15.05 -18.79 -31.22
C ASN A 58 15.51 -17.50 -30.51
N LEU A 59 14.87 -17.12 -29.40
CA LEU A 59 15.21 -15.92 -28.63
C LEU A 59 15.98 -16.27 -27.36
N ALA A 60 17.00 -15.46 -27.05
CA ALA A 60 17.77 -15.62 -25.82
C ALA A 60 16.87 -15.42 -24.59
N ARG A 61 17.15 -16.15 -23.50
CA ARG A 61 16.34 -16.12 -22.27
C ARG A 61 16.26 -14.71 -21.65
N SER A 62 17.32 -13.90 -21.77
CA SER A 62 17.37 -12.52 -21.29
C SER A 62 16.47 -11.58 -22.07
N GLU A 63 16.27 -11.83 -23.37
CA GLU A 63 15.52 -10.99 -24.30
C GLU A 63 14.03 -11.38 -24.40
N LEU A 64 13.69 -12.62 -24.02
CA LEU A 64 12.32 -13.11 -24.04
C LEU A 64 11.52 -12.59 -22.85
N ILE A 65 10.81 -11.46 -23.02
CA ILE A 65 10.05 -10.77 -21.96
C ILE A 65 8.75 -11.52 -21.59
N CYS A 66 8.00 -12.00 -22.58
CA CYS A 66 6.80 -12.82 -22.39
C CYS A 66 6.57 -13.72 -23.62
N LEU A 67 5.77 -14.77 -23.45
CA LEU A 67 5.29 -15.60 -24.55
C LEU A 67 3.85 -16.04 -24.26
N GLY A 68 2.91 -15.76 -25.14
CA GLY A 68 1.48 -16.02 -24.92
C GLY A 68 0.95 -15.53 -23.57
N THR A 69 0.06 -16.30 -22.96
CA THR A 69 -0.71 -15.85 -21.78
C THR A 69 -0.16 -16.46 -20.50
N CYS A 70 0.18 -15.63 -19.52
CA CYS A 70 0.61 -16.11 -18.20
C CYS A 70 -0.59 -16.78 -17.48
N PHE A 71 -0.51 -18.07 -17.19
CA PHE A 71 -1.56 -18.76 -16.43
C PHE A 71 -1.35 -18.71 -14.93
N GLY A 72 -0.12 -18.45 -14.50
CA GLY A 72 0.21 -18.45 -13.10
C GLY A 72 1.71 -18.47 -12.86
N LYS A 73 2.07 -18.68 -11.60
CA LYS A 73 3.46 -18.86 -11.19
C LYS A 73 3.55 -19.97 -10.16
N PHE A 74 4.66 -20.70 -10.17
CA PHE A 74 5.03 -21.54 -9.05
C PHE A 74 5.57 -20.66 -7.93
N THR A 75 5.13 -20.92 -6.71
CA THR A 75 5.77 -20.39 -5.51
C THR A 75 7.10 -21.10 -5.29
N LYS A 76 7.95 -20.54 -4.42
CA LYS A 76 9.20 -21.21 -4.00
C LYS A 76 8.94 -22.54 -3.27
N THR A 77 7.72 -22.76 -2.78
CA THR A 77 7.24 -24.03 -2.19
C THR A 77 6.73 -25.05 -3.22
N GLY A 78 6.82 -24.76 -4.52
CA GLY A 78 6.31 -25.62 -5.58
C GLY A 78 4.79 -25.56 -5.80
N LYS A 79 4.04 -24.79 -4.99
CA LYS A 79 2.58 -24.62 -5.18
C LYS A 79 2.30 -23.73 -6.40
N PHE A 80 1.33 -24.12 -7.21
CA PHE A 80 0.90 -23.30 -8.36
C PHE A 80 -0.17 -22.28 -7.95
N ARG A 81 0.07 -20.99 -8.22
CA ARG A 81 -0.91 -19.90 -8.06
C ARG A 81 -1.40 -19.43 -9.42
N LEU A 82 -2.71 -19.51 -9.62
CA LEU A 82 -3.39 -18.99 -10.81
C LEU A 82 -3.25 -17.47 -10.87
N HIS A 83 -3.04 -16.97 -12.08
CA HIS A 83 -3.04 -15.54 -12.38
C HIS A 83 -4.35 -15.17 -13.08
N ILE A 84 -4.82 -13.93 -12.90
CA ILE A 84 -6.09 -13.46 -13.48
C ILE A 84 -6.12 -13.54 -15.00
N THR A 85 -4.97 -13.46 -15.67
CA THR A 85 -4.85 -13.63 -17.13
C THR A 85 -5.22 -15.03 -17.63
N ALA A 86 -5.33 -16.03 -16.74
CA ALA A 86 -5.90 -17.34 -17.09
C ALA A 86 -7.43 -17.32 -17.19
N LEU A 87 -8.09 -16.28 -16.65
CA LEU A 87 -9.53 -16.26 -16.45
C LEU A 87 -10.30 -16.47 -17.75
N ASP A 88 -9.97 -15.75 -18.81
CA ASP A 88 -10.70 -15.83 -20.09
C ASP A 88 -10.61 -17.23 -20.73
N TYR A 89 -9.53 -17.96 -20.45
CA TYR A 89 -9.32 -19.30 -20.95
C TYR A 89 -9.99 -20.36 -20.09
N LEU A 90 -10.09 -20.14 -18.78
CA LEU A 90 -10.64 -21.12 -17.83
C LEU A 90 -12.14 -20.92 -17.59
N ALA A 91 -12.62 -19.67 -17.60
CA ALA A 91 -14.00 -19.30 -17.33
C ALA A 91 -15.03 -20.05 -18.20
N PRO A 92 -14.83 -20.27 -19.52
CA PRO A 92 -15.77 -21.01 -20.36
C PRO A 92 -15.96 -22.47 -19.93
N TYR A 93 -14.92 -23.07 -19.33
CA TYR A 93 -14.92 -24.47 -18.92
C TYR A 93 -15.24 -24.68 -17.44
N ALA A 94 -15.41 -23.60 -16.66
CA ALA A 94 -15.62 -23.69 -15.22
C ALA A 94 -16.98 -24.33 -14.89
N PRO A 95 -17.02 -25.51 -14.24
CA PRO A 95 -18.28 -26.14 -13.86
C PRO A 95 -18.93 -25.40 -12.68
N PHE A 96 -18.13 -24.88 -11.75
CA PHE A 96 -18.60 -24.19 -10.56
C PHE A 96 -18.38 -22.68 -10.66
N LYS A 97 -19.46 -21.94 -10.50
CA LYS A 97 -19.51 -20.50 -10.71
C LYS A 97 -20.28 -19.82 -9.58
N ILE A 98 -19.89 -18.58 -9.30
CA ILE A 98 -20.57 -17.70 -8.35
C ILE A 98 -20.84 -16.37 -9.04
N TRP A 99 -22.07 -15.88 -8.97
CA TRP A 99 -22.46 -14.57 -9.47
C TRP A 99 -22.63 -13.60 -8.32
N LEU A 100 -22.04 -12.42 -8.46
CA LEU A 100 -22.10 -11.34 -7.49
C LEU A 100 -23.15 -10.32 -7.88
N LYS A 101 -23.87 -9.82 -6.88
CA LYS A 101 -24.69 -8.61 -7.03
C LYS A 101 -23.78 -7.40 -7.21
N SER A 102 -24.26 -6.38 -7.92
CA SER A 102 -23.47 -5.19 -8.26
C SER A 102 -22.92 -4.42 -7.05
N SER A 103 -23.59 -4.50 -5.90
CA SER A 103 -23.11 -3.93 -4.62
C SER A 103 -21.81 -4.57 -4.10
N SER A 104 -21.46 -5.77 -4.57
CA SER A 104 -20.34 -6.57 -4.07
C SER A 104 -19.25 -6.84 -5.11
N GLU A 105 -19.51 -6.48 -6.38
CA GLU A 105 -18.54 -6.61 -7.47
C GLU A 105 -17.26 -5.83 -7.15
N GLN A 106 -17.38 -4.53 -6.85
CA GLN A 106 -16.24 -3.67 -6.55
C GLN A 106 -15.44 -4.17 -5.34
N GLY A 107 -16.13 -4.65 -4.31
CA GLY A 107 -15.48 -5.25 -3.13
C GLY A 107 -14.66 -6.48 -3.48
N PHE A 108 -15.21 -7.37 -4.31
CA PHE A 108 -14.49 -8.57 -4.77
C PHE A 108 -13.27 -8.23 -5.63
N LEU A 109 -13.38 -7.23 -6.50
CA LEU A 109 -12.26 -6.73 -7.31
C LEU A 109 -11.14 -6.13 -6.45
N TYR A 110 -11.47 -5.60 -5.27
CA TYR A 110 -10.52 -5.14 -4.26
C TYR A 110 -10.04 -6.26 -3.33
N GLY A 111 -10.24 -7.52 -3.70
CA GLY A 111 -9.75 -8.68 -2.93
C GLY A 111 -10.60 -9.04 -1.72
N LYS A 112 -11.77 -8.42 -1.52
CA LYS A 112 -12.66 -8.79 -0.41
C LYS A 112 -13.31 -10.14 -0.67
N ASN A 113 -13.47 -10.91 0.40
CA ASN A 113 -14.27 -12.12 0.39
C ASN A 113 -15.74 -11.78 0.10
N VAL A 114 -16.43 -12.72 -0.55
CA VAL A 114 -17.85 -12.58 -0.86
C VAL A 114 -18.64 -13.05 0.35
N VAL A 115 -19.49 -12.17 0.87
CA VAL A 115 -20.48 -12.50 1.89
C VAL A 115 -21.82 -12.86 1.26
N LYS A 116 -22.66 -13.60 1.99
CA LYS A 116 -23.95 -14.11 1.50
C LYS A 116 -24.87 -13.00 0.96
N SER A 117 -24.88 -11.82 1.57
CA SER A 117 -25.64 -10.65 1.08
C SER A 117 -25.24 -10.22 -0.33
N GLY A 118 -23.95 -10.34 -0.65
CA GLY A 118 -23.36 -10.05 -1.96
C GLY A 118 -23.47 -11.16 -3.00
N LEU A 119 -23.86 -12.36 -2.57
CA LEU A 119 -24.08 -13.51 -3.45
C LEU A 119 -25.40 -13.32 -4.22
N GLY A 120 -25.31 -13.28 -5.55
CA GLY A 120 -26.46 -13.35 -6.45
C GLY A 120 -26.88 -14.79 -6.71
N ARG A 121 -25.96 -15.60 -7.26
CA ARG A 121 -26.19 -17.02 -7.58
C ARG A 121 -24.93 -17.85 -7.30
N ILE A 122 -25.10 -19.13 -7.02
CA ILE A 122 -24.02 -20.13 -6.95
C ILE A 122 -24.46 -21.36 -7.74
N THR A 123 -23.55 -22.02 -8.45
CA THR A 123 -23.85 -23.30 -9.13
C THR A 123 -24.27 -24.34 -8.10
N GLU A 124 -25.29 -25.16 -8.42
CA GLU A 124 -25.71 -26.26 -7.55
C GLU A 124 -24.60 -27.28 -7.32
N ASN A 125 -24.67 -27.99 -6.19
CA ASN A 125 -23.66 -28.99 -5.78
C ASN A 125 -22.22 -28.44 -5.67
N THR A 126 -22.04 -27.12 -5.57
CA THR A 126 -20.74 -26.56 -5.19
C THR A 126 -20.43 -26.97 -3.76
N GLU A 127 -19.36 -27.75 -3.57
CA GLU A 127 -18.87 -28.19 -2.26
C GLU A 127 -18.02 -27.12 -1.57
N LYS A 128 -17.81 -27.29 -0.27
CA LYS A 128 -16.91 -26.43 0.50
C LYS A 128 -15.46 -26.64 0.02
N TYR A 129 -14.73 -25.54 -0.13
CA TYR A 129 -13.36 -25.47 -0.67
C TYR A 129 -13.22 -25.80 -2.16
N GLN A 130 -14.33 -25.91 -2.88
CA GLN A 130 -14.33 -26.03 -4.33
C GLN A 130 -13.79 -24.76 -4.99
N GLY A 131 -12.94 -24.92 -6.01
CA GLY A 131 -12.52 -23.80 -6.86
C GLY A 131 -13.69 -23.31 -7.71
N VAL A 132 -13.93 -22.00 -7.72
CA VAL A 132 -15.03 -21.38 -8.44
C VAL A 132 -14.55 -20.21 -9.29
N VAL A 133 -15.21 -19.97 -10.40
CA VAL A 133 -15.06 -18.72 -11.16
C VAL A 133 -16.15 -17.75 -10.76
N VAL A 134 -15.77 -16.53 -10.42
CA VAL A 134 -16.68 -15.49 -9.93
C VAL A 134 -17.05 -14.60 -11.10
N TYR A 135 -18.34 -14.33 -11.25
CA TYR A 135 -18.98 -13.56 -12.32
C TYR A 135 -19.78 -12.39 -11.74
N ASN A 136 -20.04 -11.37 -12.54
CA ASN A 136 -21.12 -10.41 -12.25
C ASN A 136 -22.46 -10.94 -12.76
N MET A 137 -23.56 -10.23 -12.47
CA MET A 137 -24.90 -10.61 -12.94
C MET A 137 -25.10 -10.56 -14.46
N SER A 138 -24.14 -10.03 -15.22
CA SER A 138 -24.15 -9.96 -16.70
C SER A 138 -23.29 -11.04 -17.35
N ASP A 139 -22.97 -12.12 -16.62
CA ASP A 139 -22.12 -13.23 -17.09
C ASP A 139 -20.70 -12.81 -17.51
N LEU A 140 -20.20 -11.68 -17.00
CA LEU A 140 -18.80 -11.30 -17.15
C LEU A 140 -17.95 -11.94 -16.04
N PRO A 141 -16.90 -12.72 -16.35
CA PRO A 141 -16.02 -13.29 -15.35
C PRO A 141 -15.18 -12.18 -14.69
N LEU A 142 -15.19 -12.14 -13.36
CA LEU A 142 -14.50 -11.15 -12.54
C LEU A 142 -13.18 -11.66 -11.97
N GLY A 143 -13.10 -12.96 -11.64
CA GLY A 143 -11.91 -13.57 -11.07
C GLY A 143 -12.11 -14.99 -10.53
N PHE A 144 -11.11 -15.48 -9.82
CA PHE A 144 -11.13 -16.80 -9.20
C PHE A 144 -11.48 -16.70 -7.72
N GLY A 145 -12.17 -17.71 -7.21
CA GLY A 145 -12.53 -17.85 -5.81
C GLY A 145 -12.46 -19.29 -5.33
N VAL A 146 -12.59 -19.46 -4.02
CA VAL A 146 -12.77 -20.76 -3.39
C VAL A 146 -14.04 -20.69 -2.54
N ALA A 147 -14.97 -21.62 -2.76
CA ALA A 147 -16.21 -21.67 -1.99
C ALA A 147 -15.89 -21.86 -0.50
N ALA A 148 -16.32 -20.93 0.35
CA ALA A 148 -16.14 -21.02 1.81
C ALA A 148 -17.23 -21.87 2.47
N ARG A 149 -18.33 -22.09 1.75
CA ARG A 149 -19.53 -22.83 2.16
C ARG A 149 -20.05 -23.63 0.98
N SER A 150 -20.68 -24.75 1.25
CA SER A 150 -21.39 -25.52 0.22
C SER A 150 -22.63 -24.77 -0.26
N THR A 151 -23.19 -25.18 -1.39
CA THR A 151 -24.44 -24.60 -1.90
C THR A 151 -25.59 -24.74 -0.89
N ALA A 152 -25.67 -25.88 -0.20
CA ALA A 152 -26.68 -26.13 0.82
C ALA A 152 -26.51 -25.20 2.03
N GLU A 153 -25.28 -25.04 2.53
CA GLU A 153 -24.96 -24.12 3.62
C GLU A 153 -25.27 -22.66 3.24
N CYS A 154 -24.99 -22.27 2.00
CA CYS A 154 -25.29 -20.92 1.51
C CYS A 154 -26.78 -20.57 1.51
N ARG A 155 -27.70 -21.55 1.52
CA ARG A 155 -29.15 -21.29 1.55
C ARG A 155 -29.63 -20.81 2.91
N HIS A 156 -28.98 -21.26 3.99
CA HIS A 156 -29.36 -20.97 5.37
C HIS A 156 -28.37 -20.05 6.10
N ALA A 157 -27.30 -19.63 5.43
CA ALA A 157 -26.29 -18.75 6.00
C ALA A 157 -26.79 -17.32 6.21
N ASP A 158 -26.36 -16.70 7.32
CA ASP A 158 -26.65 -15.30 7.60
C ASP A 158 -26.07 -14.37 6.52
N PRO A 159 -26.69 -13.20 6.24
CA PRO A 159 -26.26 -12.27 5.20
C PRO A 159 -24.79 -11.82 5.28
N MET A 160 -24.19 -11.85 6.47
CA MET A 160 -22.80 -11.46 6.70
C MET A 160 -21.80 -12.62 6.61
N THR A 161 -22.28 -13.86 6.48
CA THR A 161 -21.44 -15.05 6.39
C THR A 161 -20.63 -15.05 5.10
N VAL A 162 -19.34 -15.32 5.18
CA VAL A 162 -18.47 -15.50 4.01
C VAL A 162 -18.85 -16.78 3.28
N VAL A 163 -19.18 -16.66 2.00
CA VAL A 163 -19.59 -17.77 1.12
C VAL A 163 -18.53 -18.09 0.06
N CYS A 164 -17.65 -17.14 -0.26
CA CYS A 164 -16.50 -17.37 -1.15
C CYS A 164 -15.28 -16.59 -0.66
N PHE A 165 -14.15 -17.28 -0.53
CA PHE A 165 -12.86 -16.65 -0.37
C PHE A 165 -12.39 -16.11 -1.72
N SER A 166 -11.98 -14.85 -1.76
CA SER A 166 -11.35 -14.30 -2.95
C SER A 166 -9.98 -14.93 -3.11
N SER A 167 -9.74 -15.59 -4.25
CA SER A 167 -8.39 -16.04 -4.59
C SER A 167 -7.70 -14.86 -5.25
N GLY A 168 -7.27 -13.90 -4.41
CA GLY A 168 -6.70 -12.62 -4.81
C GLY A 168 -5.60 -12.77 -5.86
N GLY A 169 -5.96 -12.56 -7.12
CA GLY A 169 -5.03 -12.06 -8.11
C GLY A 169 -4.98 -10.56 -7.92
N TYR A 170 -4.01 -10.07 -7.15
CA TYR A 170 -3.72 -8.65 -7.02
C TYR A 170 -3.60 -8.06 -8.43
N ARG A 171 -4.59 -7.24 -8.82
CA ARG A 171 -4.64 -6.54 -10.09
C ARG A 171 -3.58 -5.44 -10.09
N ARG A 172 -2.81 -5.35 -11.17
CA ARG A 172 -1.74 -4.36 -11.32
C ARG A 172 -2.34 -3.15 -12.01
N ILE A 173 -2.91 -2.22 -11.25
CA ILE A 173 -3.67 -1.11 -11.84
C ILE A 173 -2.81 -0.31 -12.84
N HIS A 174 -1.54 0.00 -12.54
CA HIS A 174 -0.65 0.68 -13.49
C HIS A 174 -0.54 -0.06 -14.84
N SER A 175 -0.22 -1.35 -14.81
CA SER A 175 -0.04 -2.13 -16.04
C SER A 175 -1.36 -2.42 -16.79
N GLU A 176 -2.48 -2.45 -16.07
CA GLU A 176 -3.82 -2.61 -16.63
C GLU A 176 -4.30 -1.32 -17.30
N VAL A 177 -4.07 -0.16 -16.68
CA VAL A 177 -4.36 1.14 -17.30
C VAL A 177 -3.53 1.34 -18.55
N HIS A 178 -2.23 1.01 -18.52
CA HIS A 178 -1.39 1.05 -19.72
C HIS A 178 -1.76 -0.01 -20.77
N ALA A 179 -2.28 -1.17 -20.36
CA ALA A 179 -2.86 -2.12 -21.31
C ALA A 179 -4.16 -1.58 -21.93
N ALA A 180 -5.00 -0.92 -21.13
CA ALA A 180 -6.25 -0.29 -21.55
C ALA A 180 -6.01 0.92 -22.49
N PHE A 181 -4.94 1.68 -22.25
CA PHE A 181 -4.47 2.72 -23.17
C PHE A 181 -4.02 2.13 -24.51
N ARG A 182 -3.19 1.09 -24.47
CA ARG A 182 -2.66 0.44 -25.68
C ARG A 182 -3.73 -0.24 -26.52
N ASN A 183 -4.77 -0.80 -25.90
CA ASN A 183 -5.87 -1.45 -26.61
C ASN A 183 -7.04 -0.49 -26.94
N GLY A 184 -6.94 0.78 -26.56
CA GLY A 184 -7.94 1.81 -26.84
C GLY A 184 -9.22 1.75 -26.02
N SER A 185 -9.32 0.85 -25.03
CA SER A 185 -10.51 0.75 -24.15
C SER A 185 -10.62 1.87 -23.12
N LEU A 186 -9.50 2.53 -22.82
CA LEU A 186 -9.41 3.72 -21.98
C LEU A 186 -8.45 4.70 -22.64
N SER A 187 -8.70 6.01 -22.51
CA SER A 187 -7.74 7.05 -22.92
C SER A 187 -7.24 7.82 -21.69
N PRO A 188 -6.02 8.40 -21.73
CA PRO A 188 -5.53 9.28 -20.67
C PRO A 188 -6.51 10.40 -20.33
N SER A 189 -7.10 11.04 -21.35
CA SER A 189 -8.12 12.09 -21.15
C SER A 189 -9.35 11.58 -20.40
N LYS A 190 -9.85 10.38 -20.75
CA LYS A 190 -11.00 9.78 -20.07
C LYS A 190 -10.67 9.43 -18.61
N LEU A 191 -9.48 8.88 -18.34
CA LEU A 191 -9.05 8.60 -16.97
C LEU A 191 -8.95 9.89 -16.14
N PHE A 192 -8.41 10.96 -16.70
CA PHE A 192 -8.37 12.27 -16.05
C PHE A 192 -9.77 12.82 -15.79
N GLU A 193 -10.68 12.77 -16.76
CA GLU A 193 -12.08 13.16 -16.58
C GLU A 193 -12.77 12.36 -15.46
N GLU A 194 -12.54 11.04 -15.38
CA GLU A 194 -13.04 10.19 -14.31
C GLU A 194 -12.47 10.59 -12.93
N SER A 195 -11.18 10.91 -12.86
CA SER A 195 -10.53 11.48 -11.67
C SER A 195 -11.15 12.82 -11.26
N MET A 196 -11.35 13.75 -12.19
CA MET A 196 -11.96 15.06 -11.92
C MET A 196 -13.42 14.94 -11.46
N ASN A 197 -14.17 14.01 -12.06
CA ASN A 197 -15.52 13.66 -11.63
C ASN A 197 -15.51 13.06 -10.21
N ARG A 198 -14.52 12.24 -9.88
CA ARG A 198 -14.35 11.70 -8.53
C ARG A 198 -14.04 12.80 -7.51
N ILE A 199 -13.11 13.71 -7.82
CA ILE A 199 -12.77 14.87 -6.97
C ILE A 199 -14.01 15.69 -6.65
N SER A 200 -14.85 15.94 -7.65
CA SER A 200 -16.11 16.69 -7.48
C SER A 200 -17.07 15.98 -6.51
N LYS A 201 -17.19 14.65 -6.58
CA LYS A 201 -18.05 13.85 -5.69
C LYS A 201 -17.54 13.79 -4.25
N ILE A 202 -16.22 13.87 -4.04
CA ILE A 202 -15.60 13.79 -2.71
C ILE A 202 -15.29 15.15 -2.10
N LYS A 203 -15.81 16.26 -2.66
CA LYS A 203 -15.54 17.62 -2.16
C LYS A 203 -15.83 17.77 -0.66
N HIS A 204 -16.83 17.05 -0.16
CA HIS A 204 -17.19 17.01 1.26
C HIS A 204 -16.12 16.39 2.18
N LEU A 205 -15.16 15.63 1.64
CA LEU A 205 -14.02 15.08 2.39
C LEU A 205 -12.84 16.04 2.52
N ASN A 206 -12.89 17.17 1.79
CA ASN A 206 -11.90 18.25 1.86
C ASN A 206 -10.44 17.81 1.59
N ALA A 207 -10.25 16.85 0.68
CA ALA A 207 -8.95 16.25 0.39
C ALA A 207 -7.97 17.14 -0.40
N PHE A 208 -8.46 18.21 -1.05
CA PHE A 208 -7.69 19.06 -1.96
C PHE A 208 -7.74 20.52 -1.51
N THR A 209 -6.58 21.19 -1.50
CA THR A 209 -6.50 22.66 -1.30
C THR A 209 -6.72 23.40 -2.62
N ASP A 210 -6.25 22.79 -3.71
CA ASP A 210 -6.40 23.30 -5.07
C ASP A 210 -6.58 22.14 -6.05
N VAL A 211 -7.36 22.35 -7.10
CA VAL A 211 -7.72 21.33 -8.09
C VAL A 211 -7.43 21.89 -9.48
N ILE A 212 -6.84 21.08 -10.36
CA ILE A 212 -6.50 21.54 -11.71
C ILE A 212 -7.78 21.84 -12.52
N HIS A 213 -8.00 23.11 -12.80
CA HIS A 213 -9.11 23.59 -13.62
C HIS A 213 -8.79 23.51 -15.12
N CYS A 214 -8.60 22.31 -15.65
CA CYS A 214 -8.54 22.10 -17.10
C CYS A 214 -9.64 21.13 -17.53
N SER A 215 -10.39 21.47 -18.57
CA SER A 215 -11.49 20.64 -19.08
C SER A 215 -11.01 19.42 -19.86
N LYS A 216 -9.76 19.43 -20.35
CA LYS A 216 -9.13 18.32 -21.09
C LYS A 216 -7.64 18.24 -20.82
N LEU A 217 -7.11 17.02 -20.79
CA LEU A 217 -5.67 16.75 -20.83
C LEU A 217 -5.11 17.26 -22.15
N ASP A 218 -4.08 18.09 -22.10
CA ASP A 218 -3.41 18.58 -23.30
C ASP A 218 -2.68 17.39 -23.97
N HIS A 219 -2.84 17.24 -25.30
CA HIS A 219 -2.32 16.11 -26.07
C HIS A 219 -0.77 16.04 -26.13
N HIS A 220 -0.09 16.98 -25.46
CA HIS A 220 1.37 17.13 -25.40
C HIS A 220 1.99 16.59 -24.10
N SER A 221 1.25 15.80 -23.31
CA SER A 221 1.83 15.15 -22.13
C SER A 221 3.00 14.25 -22.53
N PRO A 222 4.16 14.29 -21.83
CA PRO A 222 5.30 13.44 -22.16
C PRO A 222 4.91 11.97 -22.14
N SER A 223 5.23 11.22 -23.19
CA SER A 223 5.14 9.76 -23.15
C SER A 223 6.20 9.23 -22.19
N GLY A 224 5.83 8.26 -21.37
CA GLY A 224 6.73 7.72 -20.37
C GLY A 224 6.08 6.67 -19.48
N PRO A 225 6.83 6.12 -18.51
CA PRO A 225 6.35 5.06 -17.64
C PRO A 225 5.14 5.43 -16.78
N LEU A 226 4.75 6.70 -16.66
CA LEU A 226 3.53 7.16 -15.97
C LEU A 226 2.57 7.88 -16.91
N GLU A 227 2.70 7.72 -18.23
CA GLU A 227 1.82 8.36 -19.20
C GLU A 227 0.35 8.21 -18.80
N GLY A 228 -0.35 9.33 -18.65
CA GLY A 228 -1.78 9.39 -18.33
C GLY A 228 -2.15 9.03 -16.89
N ILE A 229 -1.21 8.59 -16.06
CA ILE A 229 -1.47 8.20 -14.67
C ILE A 229 -1.73 9.44 -13.82
N THR A 230 -2.87 9.45 -13.11
CA THR A 230 -3.27 10.62 -12.31
C THR A 230 -2.51 10.68 -10.99
N LEU A 231 -1.96 11.87 -10.71
CA LEU A 231 -1.10 12.18 -9.58
C LEU A 231 -1.68 13.33 -8.78
N SER A 232 -1.82 13.14 -7.48
CA SER A 232 -2.06 14.23 -6.52
C SER A 232 -0.79 14.55 -5.75
N VAL A 233 -0.60 15.81 -5.36
CA VAL A 233 0.64 16.26 -4.73
C VAL A 233 0.35 17.06 -3.47
N LYS A 234 0.92 16.67 -2.33
CA LYS A 234 0.78 17.42 -1.06
C LYS A 234 1.15 18.88 -1.20
N ASP A 235 0.39 19.75 -0.55
CA ASP A 235 0.51 21.20 -0.75
C ASP A 235 1.76 21.86 -0.13
N ASN A 236 2.69 21.07 0.39
CA ASN A 236 4.04 21.52 0.77
C ASN A 236 5.10 21.20 -0.30
N TYR A 237 4.72 20.67 -1.45
CA TYR A 237 5.60 20.62 -2.62
C TYR A 237 5.41 21.86 -3.50
N CYS A 238 6.53 22.48 -3.84
CA CYS A 238 6.61 23.53 -4.84
C CYS A 238 6.27 22.98 -6.23
N ILE A 239 5.34 23.63 -6.92
CA ILE A 239 5.08 23.41 -8.35
C ILE A 239 5.12 24.76 -9.01
N LYS A 240 5.94 24.90 -10.06
CA LYS A 240 6.15 26.18 -10.74
C LYS A 240 4.80 26.75 -11.18
N ASP A 241 4.63 28.04 -10.92
CA ASP A 241 3.44 28.79 -11.27
C ASP A 241 2.12 28.26 -10.67
N THR A 242 2.20 27.47 -9.60
CA THR A 242 1.04 26.97 -8.83
C THR A 242 1.14 27.48 -7.39
N PHE A 243 0.00 27.64 -6.72
CA PHE A 243 0.00 27.94 -5.30
C PHE A 243 0.56 26.76 -4.49
N THR A 244 1.40 27.07 -3.50
CA THR A 244 1.94 26.11 -2.54
C THR A 244 1.74 26.71 -1.15
N THR A 245 0.68 26.31 -0.46
CA THR A 245 0.23 27.04 0.74
C THR A 245 0.66 26.40 2.06
N CYS A 246 1.15 25.16 2.03
CA CYS A 246 1.38 24.36 3.24
C CYS A 246 0.17 24.32 4.19
N ALA A 247 -1.05 24.47 3.66
CA ALA A 247 -2.27 24.61 4.46
C ALA A 247 -2.17 25.72 5.54
N SER A 248 -1.41 26.78 5.26
CA SER A 248 -1.19 27.92 6.16
C SER A 248 -1.68 29.22 5.54
N GLN A 249 -2.21 30.12 6.39
CA GLN A 249 -2.52 31.49 5.99
C GLN A 249 -1.26 32.26 5.58
N MET A 250 -0.09 31.87 6.11
CA MET A 250 1.21 32.48 5.82
C MET A 250 1.59 32.37 4.34
N LEU A 251 1.29 31.24 3.71
CA LEU A 251 1.66 30.95 2.32
C LEU A 251 0.43 30.87 1.39
N ARG A 252 -0.75 31.31 1.84
CA ARG A 252 -2.00 31.22 1.07
C ARG A 252 -1.91 31.81 -0.34
N SER A 253 -1.12 32.88 -0.51
CA SER A 253 -0.91 33.55 -1.80
C SER A 253 0.47 33.27 -2.42
N PHE A 254 1.24 32.33 -1.88
CA PHE A 254 2.57 31.98 -2.39
C PHE A 254 2.45 31.14 -3.66
N LYS A 255 2.89 31.72 -4.79
CA LYS A 255 3.02 31.04 -6.07
C LYS A 255 4.48 30.64 -6.27
N SER A 256 4.77 29.34 -6.38
CA SER A 256 6.15 28.89 -6.41
C SER A 256 6.83 29.22 -7.75
N PRO A 257 8.08 29.72 -7.77
CA PRO A 257 8.80 30.00 -9.01
C PRO A 257 9.48 28.77 -9.63
N TYR A 258 9.43 27.61 -8.98
CA TYR A 258 10.08 26.37 -9.41
C TYR A 258 9.27 25.14 -9.01
N THR A 259 9.58 24.01 -9.65
CA THR A 259 8.97 22.70 -9.34
C THR A 259 9.94 21.86 -8.54
N ALA A 260 9.42 21.19 -7.49
CA ALA A 260 10.17 20.24 -6.68
C ALA A 260 10.71 19.09 -7.53
N THR A 261 11.92 18.60 -7.25
CA THR A 261 12.60 17.63 -8.11
C THR A 261 11.80 16.33 -8.28
N VAL A 262 11.21 15.82 -7.20
CA VAL A 262 10.38 14.60 -7.26
C VAL A 262 9.09 14.80 -8.07
N VAL A 263 8.52 16.00 -8.04
CA VAL A 263 7.34 16.35 -8.84
C VAL A 263 7.72 16.48 -10.32
N ASP A 264 8.82 17.16 -10.63
CA ASP A 264 9.35 17.31 -11.98
C ASP A 264 9.69 15.95 -12.62
N LYS A 265 10.35 15.05 -11.88
CA LYS A 265 10.60 13.67 -12.33
C LYS A 265 9.31 12.91 -12.65
N ALA A 266 8.26 13.08 -11.82
CA ALA A 266 6.96 12.45 -12.07
C ALA A 266 6.31 12.98 -13.36
N PHE A 267 6.30 14.30 -13.56
CA PHE A 267 5.74 14.93 -14.76
C PHE A 267 6.52 14.55 -16.03
N LYS A 268 7.86 14.54 -15.96
CA LYS A 268 8.71 14.08 -17.07
C LYS A 268 8.49 12.61 -17.41
N SER A 269 8.00 11.81 -16.46
CA SER A 269 7.61 10.42 -16.68
C SER A 269 6.19 10.27 -17.26
N GLY A 270 5.45 11.37 -17.47
CA GLY A 270 4.12 11.38 -18.07
C GLY A 270 2.95 11.43 -17.07
N ALA A 271 3.23 11.56 -15.77
CA ALA A 271 2.18 11.66 -14.75
C ALA A 271 1.39 12.96 -14.88
N VAL A 272 0.08 12.88 -14.63
CA VAL A 272 -0.87 13.99 -14.82
C VAL A 272 -1.33 14.51 -13.47
N LEU A 273 -1.02 15.77 -13.17
CA LEU A 273 -1.47 16.42 -11.94
C LEU A 273 -3.00 16.60 -11.93
N VAL A 274 -3.67 16.16 -10.87
CA VAL A 274 -5.10 16.42 -10.65
C VAL A 274 -5.37 17.52 -9.63
N GLY A 275 -4.43 17.78 -8.71
CA GLY A 275 -4.56 18.84 -7.72
C GLY A 275 -3.53 18.78 -6.60
N LYS A 276 -3.53 19.83 -5.77
CA LYS A 276 -2.76 19.93 -4.53
C LYS A 276 -3.58 19.40 -3.36
N THR A 277 -3.01 18.50 -2.56
CA THR A 277 -3.75 17.84 -1.48
C THR A 277 -3.61 18.55 -0.14
N ASN A 278 -4.71 18.55 0.62
CA ASN A 278 -4.81 19.14 1.94
C ASN A 278 -3.99 18.37 2.98
N MET A 279 -3.57 19.06 4.03
CA MET A 279 -2.58 18.61 5.00
C MET A 279 -2.70 19.39 6.31
N ASP A 280 -2.08 18.91 7.40
CA ASP A 280 -1.86 19.77 8.57
C ASP A 280 -0.94 20.95 8.19
N GLU A 281 -1.19 22.10 8.82
CA GLU A 281 -0.42 23.32 8.59
C GLU A 281 1.09 23.06 8.75
N PHE A 282 1.88 23.40 7.73
CA PHE A 282 3.33 23.15 7.68
C PHE A 282 3.76 21.71 7.99
N ALA A 283 2.89 20.74 7.70
CA ALA A 283 3.07 19.32 7.98
C ALA A 283 3.11 18.98 9.48
N MET A 284 2.74 19.92 10.36
CA MET A 284 2.77 19.79 11.81
C MET A 284 1.46 19.21 12.34
N GLY A 285 1.33 17.89 12.34
CA GLY A 285 0.20 17.21 12.95
C GLY A 285 0.05 15.77 12.50
N SER A 286 -0.83 15.05 13.20
CA SER A 286 -1.13 13.64 12.98
C SER A 286 -2.58 13.39 12.54
N GLY A 287 -3.35 14.45 12.22
CA GLY A 287 -4.79 14.34 11.93
C GLY A 287 -5.28 14.94 10.61
N SER A 288 -4.52 15.82 9.98
CA SER A 288 -4.97 16.73 8.92
C SER A 288 -6.19 17.56 9.34
N VAL A 289 -6.16 18.04 10.59
CA VAL A 289 -7.26 18.80 11.21
C VAL A 289 -6.92 20.27 11.37
N ASP A 290 -5.64 20.63 11.35
CA ASP A 290 -5.15 21.99 11.64
C ASP A 290 -5.01 22.86 10.37
N SER A 291 -5.54 22.42 9.22
CA SER A 291 -5.49 23.15 7.95
C SER A 291 -6.34 24.42 7.95
N ILE A 292 -5.84 25.51 7.37
CA ILE A 292 -6.66 26.72 7.12
C ILE A 292 -7.83 26.50 6.16
N PHE A 293 -7.82 25.41 5.39
CA PHE A 293 -8.91 25.04 4.49
C PHE A 293 -9.96 24.16 5.20
N GLY A 294 -9.78 23.91 6.49
CA GLY A 294 -10.60 23.01 7.29
C GLY A 294 -10.06 21.57 7.28
N PRO A 295 -10.62 20.72 8.16
CA PRO A 295 -10.12 19.37 8.38
C PRO A 295 -10.34 18.47 7.16
N VAL A 296 -9.50 17.44 7.01
CA VAL A 296 -9.68 16.35 6.04
C VAL A 296 -10.43 15.21 6.72
N LEU A 297 -11.48 14.73 6.07
CA LEU A 297 -12.35 13.70 6.64
C LEU A 297 -12.00 12.33 6.07
N ASN A 298 -12.01 11.32 6.93
CA ASN A 298 -11.74 9.94 6.51
C ASN A 298 -12.90 9.40 5.66
N PRO A 299 -12.63 8.86 4.45
CA PRO A 299 -13.68 8.36 3.55
C PRO A 299 -14.52 7.25 4.17
N TRP A 300 -13.96 6.46 5.09
CA TRP A 300 -14.65 5.35 5.74
C TRP A 300 -15.74 5.79 6.71
N SER A 301 -15.71 7.04 7.20
CA SER A 301 -16.75 7.61 8.07
C SER A 301 -18.11 7.77 7.36
N PHE A 302 -18.10 8.04 6.06
CA PHE A 302 -19.32 8.34 5.29
C PHE A 302 -19.93 7.11 4.62
N PHE A 303 -19.11 6.11 4.30
CA PHE A 303 -19.59 4.85 3.72
C PHE A 303 -20.53 4.09 4.65
N GLU A 304 -20.33 4.17 5.98
CA GLU A 304 -21.23 3.53 6.94
C GLU A 304 -22.42 4.45 7.33
N CYS A 305 -22.25 5.78 7.36
CA CYS A 305 -23.32 6.73 7.71
C CYS A 305 -24.50 6.75 6.70
N GLN A 306 -24.23 6.62 5.39
CA GLN A 306 -25.28 6.55 4.35
C GLN A 306 -26.20 5.32 4.46
N SER A 307 -25.82 4.31 5.25
CA SER A 307 -26.67 3.15 5.53
C SER A 307 -27.64 3.36 6.70
N SER A 308 -27.50 4.46 7.46
CA SER A 308 -28.37 4.81 8.58
C SER A 308 -29.14 6.10 8.29
N ARG A 309 -30.48 6.09 8.43
CA ARG A 309 -31.38 7.21 8.06
C ARG A 309 -31.30 8.45 8.97
N ASN A 310 -30.26 8.59 9.80
CA ASN A 310 -30.05 9.73 10.71
C ASN A 310 -28.71 10.42 10.39
N CYS A 311 -28.66 11.19 9.30
CA CYS A 311 -27.46 11.92 8.85
C CYS A 311 -27.34 13.34 9.43
N ASN A 312 -27.96 13.63 10.59
CA ASN A 312 -27.88 14.94 11.24
C ASN A 312 -26.88 15.01 12.42
N THR A 313 -26.17 13.91 12.72
CA THR A 313 -25.08 13.90 13.71
C THR A 313 -23.77 14.27 13.00
N LEU A 314 -23.52 15.58 12.88
CA LEU A 314 -22.65 16.40 13.74
C LEU A 314 -21.16 16.24 13.41
N MET A 315 -20.57 17.35 12.98
CA MET A 315 -19.17 17.59 12.62
C MET A 315 -18.12 17.10 13.65
N ASN A 316 -18.54 16.57 14.81
CA ASN A 316 -17.64 16.01 15.82
C ASN A 316 -17.50 14.49 15.74
N ASP A 317 -18.37 13.80 14.99
CA ASP A 317 -18.50 12.33 15.04
C ASP A 317 -17.81 11.58 13.90
N TYR A 318 -17.18 12.29 12.95
CA TYR A 318 -16.42 11.67 11.87
C TYR A 318 -15.04 11.21 12.33
N LYS A 319 -14.46 10.21 11.65
CA LYS A 319 -13.09 9.76 11.89
C LYS A 319 -12.09 10.60 11.10
N ILE A 320 -10.94 10.90 11.69
CA ILE A 320 -9.88 11.66 11.02
C ILE A 320 -9.16 10.83 9.95
N ALA A 321 -8.67 11.49 8.90
CA ALA A 321 -7.92 10.82 7.83
C ALA A 321 -6.48 10.45 8.23
N GLY A 322 -6.00 10.98 9.36
CA GLY A 322 -4.59 10.97 9.74
C GLY A 322 -3.81 12.10 9.12
N GLY A 323 -2.57 12.28 9.56
CA GLY A 323 -1.79 13.44 9.19
C GLY A 323 -0.30 13.22 9.24
N SER A 324 0.47 14.13 8.65
CA SER A 324 -0.01 15.35 7.99
C SER A 324 -0.39 15.21 6.52
N SER A 325 -0.28 14.03 5.91
CA SER A 325 -0.64 13.81 4.48
C SER A 325 -2.04 13.24 4.27
N GLY A 326 -3.03 13.67 5.07
CA GLY A 326 -4.38 13.11 5.03
C GLY A 326 -5.07 13.32 3.68
N GLY A 327 -4.99 14.50 3.07
CA GLY A 327 -5.57 14.74 1.75
C GLY A 327 -4.98 13.84 0.67
N SER A 328 -3.67 13.58 0.73
CA SER A 328 -2.98 12.61 -0.14
C SER A 328 -3.55 11.20 0.05
N ALA A 329 -3.75 10.76 1.29
CA ALA A 329 -4.34 9.44 1.55
C ALA A 329 -5.79 9.33 1.05
N VAL A 330 -6.63 10.33 1.33
CA VAL A 330 -8.03 10.35 0.87
C VAL A 330 -8.12 10.38 -0.65
N SER A 331 -7.24 11.12 -1.33
CA SER A 331 -7.23 11.17 -2.80
C SER A 331 -7.00 9.80 -3.44
N VAL A 332 -6.08 9.00 -2.89
CA VAL A 332 -5.79 7.64 -3.37
C VAL A 332 -6.88 6.65 -2.95
N ALA A 333 -7.31 6.70 -1.68
CA ALA A 333 -8.31 5.78 -1.13
C ALA A 333 -9.67 5.88 -1.85
N THR A 334 -10.01 7.06 -2.35
CA THR A 334 -11.27 7.31 -3.07
C THR A 334 -11.17 7.08 -4.58
N GLY A 335 -9.95 6.84 -5.10
CA GLY A 335 -9.65 6.75 -6.52
C GLY A 335 -9.71 8.10 -7.26
N ALA A 336 -9.60 9.22 -6.53
CA ALA A 336 -9.47 10.54 -7.16
C ALA A 336 -8.11 10.70 -7.85
N SER A 337 -7.07 10.10 -7.30
CA SER A 337 -5.76 9.91 -7.91
C SER A 337 -5.33 8.46 -7.80
N MET A 338 -4.46 8.02 -8.72
CA MET A 338 -3.87 6.68 -8.65
C MET A 338 -2.62 6.66 -7.79
N LEU A 339 -1.83 7.73 -7.90
CA LEU A 339 -0.62 7.97 -7.12
C LEU A 339 -0.77 9.27 -6.34
N SER A 340 -0.16 9.34 -5.16
CA SER A 340 0.03 10.61 -4.47
C SER A 340 1.42 10.76 -3.91
N LEU A 341 1.93 11.99 -3.95
CA LEU A 341 3.07 12.42 -3.14
C LEU A 341 2.56 12.93 -1.78
N GLY A 342 3.22 12.48 -0.72
CA GLY A 342 3.09 12.98 0.64
C GLY A 342 4.47 13.32 1.21
N SER A 343 4.54 13.74 2.46
CA SER A 343 5.82 13.92 3.17
C SER A 343 5.74 13.22 4.52
N ASP A 344 6.83 12.61 4.97
CA ASP A 344 6.90 11.87 6.24
C ASP A 344 8.07 12.35 7.08
N THR A 345 7.75 12.95 8.23
CA THR A 345 8.72 13.48 9.19
C THR A 345 8.73 12.66 10.49
N GLY A 346 7.57 12.15 10.90
CA GLY A 346 7.41 11.27 12.06
C GLY A 346 6.45 10.11 11.85
N GLY A 347 5.93 9.91 10.64
CA GLY A 347 4.78 9.04 10.37
C GLY A 347 3.82 9.58 9.32
N SER A 348 4.06 10.78 8.81
CA SER A 348 3.07 11.58 8.11
C SER A 348 2.61 11.08 6.72
N VAL A 349 3.16 9.98 6.18
CA VAL A 349 2.49 9.20 5.12
C VAL A 349 2.00 7.84 5.61
N ARG A 350 2.70 7.20 6.54
CA ARG A 350 2.36 5.88 7.06
C ARG A 350 1.06 5.90 7.87
N LEU A 351 0.93 6.85 8.79
CA LEU A 351 -0.24 7.06 9.64
C LEU A 351 -1.53 7.27 8.82
N PRO A 352 -1.62 8.26 7.91
CA PRO A 352 -2.83 8.45 7.12
C PRO A 352 -3.08 7.29 6.13
N SER A 353 -2.04 6.57 5.69
CA SER A 353 -2.22 5.39 4.84
C SER A 353 -2.86 4.22 5.59
N ALA A 354 -2.45 3.99 6.84
CA ALA A 354 -3.06 2.98 7.70
C ALA A 354 -4.55 3.29 7.91
N TRP A 355 -4.88 4.51 8.35
CA TRP A 355 -6.27 4.88 8.64
C TRP A 355 -7.16 5.09 7.41
N CYS A 356 -6.60 5.35 6.22
CA CYS A 356 -7.36 5.41 4.98
C CYS A 356 -7.38 4.08 4.21
N GLY A 357 -6.60 3.08 4.62
CA GLY A 357 -6.58 1.76 3.99
C GLY A 357 -5.89 1.71 2.64
N ILE A 358 -4.74 2.37 2.51
CA ILE A 358 -3.93 2.38 1.29
C ILE A 358 -2.47 2.00 1.61
N CYS A 359 -1.69 1.70 0.57
CA CYS A 359 -0.27 1.42 0.73
C CYS A 359 0.54 2.72 0.73
N SER A 360 1.63 2.76 1.50
CA SER A 360 2.64 3.81 1.35
C SER A 360 4.05 3.31 1.55
N LEU A 361 5.00 4.10 1.04
CA LEU A 361 6.42 3.93 1.25
C LEU A 361 6.99 5.26 1.73
N LYS A 362 7.63 5.22 2.90
CA LYS A 362 8.64 6.19 3.29
C LYS A 362 10.02 5.61 2.96
N PRO A 363 10.71 6.08 1.91
CA PRO A 363 12.03 5.59 1.57
C PRO A 363 13.10 5.87 2.64
N THR A 364 14.29 5.32 2.44
CA THR A 364 15.50 5.70 3.17
C THR A 364 15.71 7.21 3.06
N TYR A 365 16.14 7.85 4.14
CA TYR A 365 16.50 9.27 4.08
C TYR A 365 17.57 9.51 3.01
N GLY A 366 17.34 10.50 2.15
CA GLY A 366 18.20 10.79 1.00
C GLY A 366 17.94 9.96 -0.27
N ALA A 367 17.04 8.96 -0.24
CA ALA A 367 16.72 8.19 -1.45
C ALA A 367 15.96 9.02 -2.50
N LEU A 368 15.11 9.94 -2.05
CA LEU A 368 14.37 10.89 -2.87
C LEU A 368 14.78 12.32 -2.49
N SER A 369 14.86 13.20 -3.49
CA SER A 369 15.22 14.61 -3.27
C SER A 369 14.15 15.37 -2.49
N ARG A 370 14.62 16.19 -1.54
CA ARG A 370 13.84 17.14 -0.76
C ARG A 370 13.84 18.54 -1.39
N HIS A 371 14.54 18.76 -2.50
CA HIS A 371 14.50 20.04 -3.20
C HIS A 371 13.06 20.38 -3.63
N GLY A 372 12.57 21.53 -3.16
CA GLY A 372 11.21 22.00 -3.36
C GLY A 372 10.13 21.35 -2.49
N LEU A 373 10.50 20.48 -1.55
CA LEU A 373 9.65 20.15 -0.40
C LEU A 373 9.88 21.21 0.67
N ILE A 374 8.84 21.96 1.03
CA ILE A 374 8.92 22.93 2.14
C ILE A 374 9.11 22.13 3.44
N PRO A 375 10.25 22.29 4.13
CA PRO A 375 10.64 21.39 5.21
C PRO A 375 9.88 21.67 6.51
N LEU A 376 9.66 20.61 7.28
CA LEU A 376 9.29 20.67 8.70
C LEU A 376 10.56 20.48 9.54
N VAL A 377 11.22 19.33 9.40
CA VAL A 377 12.52 19.05 10.03
C VAL A 377 13.44 18.43 8.99
N ASN A 378 14.38 19.25 8.47
CA ASN A 378 15.29 18.86 7.39
C ASN A 378 15.96 17.49 7.56
N SER A 379 16.36 17.14 8.79
CA SER A 379 17.06 15.88 9.07
C SER A 379 16.16 14.64 9.19
N LEU A 380 14.84 14.80 9.06
CA LEU A 380 13.83 13.75 9.22
C LEU A 380 12.85 13.69 8.04
N ASP A 381 12.64 14.81 7.35
CA ASP A 381 11.72 14.92 6.22
C ASP A 381 12.13 13.99 5.08
N VAL A 382 11.20 13.14 4.67
CA VAL A 382 11.38 12.28 3.50
C VAL A 382 10.16 12.43 2.59
N PRO A 383 10.34 12.63 1.26
CA PRO A 383 9.24 12.49 0.32
C PRO A 383 8.63 11.10 0.40
N GLY A 384 7.33 11.02 0.67
CA GLY A 384 6.61 9.76 0.82
C GLY A 384 5.73 9.46 -0.39
N LEU A 385 5.59 8.18 -0.71
CA LEU A 385 4.82 7.70 -1.86
C LEU A 385 3.57 6.98 -1.36
N MET A 386 2.42 7.22 -2.00
CA MET A 386 1.13 6.62 -1.62
C MET A 386 0.41 6.08 -2.86
N ALA A 387 -0.12 4.87 -2.76
CA ALA A 387 -0.85 4.19 -3.83
C ALA A 387 -1.78 3.11 -3.24
N ASN A 388 -2.72 2.59 -4.02
CA ASN A 388 -3.56 1.47 -3.56
C ASN A 388 -2.81 0.12 -3.57
N HIS A 389 -1.70 0.03 -4.31
CA HIS A 389 -0.95 -1.21 -4.49
C HIS A 389 0.56 -1.03 -4.32
N VAL A 390 1.23 -2.06 -3.79
CA VAL A 390 2.67 -2.04 -3.49
C VAL A 390 3.51 -1.98 -4.78
N GLU A 391 3.05 -2.62 -5.86
CA GLU A 391 3.72 -2.58 -7.15
C GLU A 391 3.75 -1.18 -7.76
N ASP A 392 2.67 -0.40 -7.57
CA ASP A 392 2.60 0.98 -8.04
C ASP A 392 3.60 1.87 -7.26
N LEU A 393 3.78 1.60 -5.95
CA LEU A 393 4.82 2.25 -5.15
C LEU A 393 6.23 1.90 -5.62
N GLU A 394 6.48 0.65 -6.01
CA GLU A 394 7.79 0.21 -6.52
C GLU A 394 8.16 0.95 -7.82
N ILE A 395 7.22 1.00 -8.77
CA ILE A 395 7.40 1.74 -10.03
C ILE A 395 7.65 3.21 -9.73
N PHE A 396 6.81 3.81 -8.87
CA PHE A 396 6.91 5.22 -8.55
C PHE A 396 8.25 5.55 -7.86
N PHE A 397 8.68 4.72 -6.90
CA PHE A 397 9.97 4.87 -6.23
C PHE A 397 11.14 4.78 -7.21
N LYS A 398 11.14 3.78 -8.11
CA LYS A 398 12.19 3.60 -9.11
C LYS A 398 12.36 4.81 -10.02
N LEU A 399 11.26 5.47 -10.38
CA LEU A 399 11.29 6.66 -11.24
C LEU A 399 11.79 7.91 -10.51
N LEU A 400 11.50 8.04 -9.22
CA LEU A 400 11.79 9.26 -8.47
C LEU A 400 13.16 9.28 -7.79
N LYS A 401 13.71 8.11 -7.45
CA LYS A 401 14.96 8.01 -6.66
C LYS A 401 16.22 8.48 -7.39
N GLY A 402 17.27 8.59 -6.60
CA GLY A 402 18.62 8.89 -7.07
C GLY A 402 19.06 10.32 -6.77
N LYS A 403 20.36 10.56 -6.98
CA LYS A 403 21.01 11.83 -6.68
C LYS A 403 20.33 13.00 -7.37
N ASP A 404 20.30 14.12 -6.66
CA ASP A 404 19.86 15.41 -7.14
C ASP A 404 20.93 16.46 -6.80
N PRO A 405 21.55 17.13 -7.79
CA PRO A 405 22.49 18.22 -7.56
C PRO A 405 21.92 19.38 -6.72
N LEU A 406 20.60 19.53 -6.68
CA LEU A 406 19.90 20.57 -5.92
C LEU A 406 19.62 20.16 -4.46
N ASP A 407 19.92 18.91 -4.09
CA ASP A 407 19.81 18.40 -2.74
C ASP A 407 21.05 17.59 -2.36
N SER A 408 21.95 18.23 -1.62
CA SER A 408 23.21 17.66 -1.13
C SER A 408 23.03 16.46 -0.17
N THR A 409 21.81 16.21 0.31
CA THR A 409 21.51 15.07 1.19
C THR A 409 21.06 13.83 0.44
N THR A 410 20.89 13.92 -0.89
CA THR A 410 20.55 12.75 -1.68
C THR A 410 21.70 11.76 -1.76
N VAL A 411 21.37 10.49 -1.63
CA VAL A 411 22.33 9.38 -1.68
C VAL A 411 22.04 8.51 -2.90
N GLU A 412 23.08 7.83 -3.36
CA GLU A 412 22.94 6.82 -4.40
C GLU A 412 22.39 5.54 -3.78
N ILE A 413 21.29 5.04 -4.33
CA ILE A 413 20.64 3.82 -3.86
C ILE A 413 21.00 2.71 -4.84
N ASN A 414 21.67 1.66 -4.35
CA ASN A 414 21.97 0.49 -5.17
C ASN A 414 20.70 -0.34 -5.40
N ASP A 415 20.44 -0.68 -6.67
CA ASP A 415 19.26 -1.40 -7.14
C ASP A 415 19.45 -2.91 -7.23
N GLU A 416 20.59 -3.42 -6.77
CA GLU A 416 20.85 -4.85 -6.62
C GLU A 416 19.92 -5.46 -5.57
N VAL A 417 18.68 -5.72 -5.98
CA VAL A 417 17.78 -6.63 -5.29
C VAL A 417 18.36 -8.03 -5.53
N ASN A 418 19.28 -8.44 -4.66
CA ASN A 418 19.64 -9.84 -4.55
C ASN A 418 18.34 -10.63 -4.42
N SER A 419 18.11 -11.62 -5.28
CA SER A 419 16.90 -12.40 -5.24
C SER A 419 16.81 -13.14 -3.90
N PHE A 420 16.07 -12.60 -2.94
CA PHE A 420 15.93 -13.22 -1.63
C PHE A 420 14.76 -14.22 -1.62
N GLU A 421 14.90 -15.28 -0.85
CA GLU A 421 13.81 -16.20 -0.54
C GLU A 421 13.09 -15.68 0.69
N ILE A 422 11.77 -15.43 0.58
CA ILE A 422 10.97 -14.98 1.72
C ILE A 422 11.11 -15.95 2.91
N LYS A 423 11.26 -17.25 2.64
CA LYS A 423 11.48 -18.29 3.66
C LYS A 423 12.75 -18.11 4.50
N ASN A 424 13.75 -17.41 3.98
CA ASN A 424 15.03 -17.22 4.65
C ASN A 424 15.16 -15.83 5.26
N LEU A 425 14.11 -14.99 5.16
CA LEU A 425 14.10 -13.68 5.81
C LEU A 425 13.95 -13.88 7.30
N ARG A 426 14.84 -13.30 8.09
CA ARG A 426 14.67 -13.23 9.54
C ARG A 426 13.84 -12.00 9.87
N ILE A 427 12.64 -12.22 10.39
CA ILE A 427 11.70 -11.15 10.72
C ILE A 427 11.76 -10.90 12.22
N GLY A 428 12.10 -9.67 12.62
CA GLY A 428 12.06 -9.24 14.01
C GLY A 428 10.72 -8.61 14.38
N ILE A 429 10.28 -8.88 15.61
CA ILE A 429 9.04 -8.36 16.20
C ILE A 429 9.45 -7.60 17.46
N PRO A 430 9.49 -6.25 17.42
CA PRO A 430 9.93 -5.47 18.57
C PRO A 430 8.92 -5.56 19.71
N GLN A 431 9.35 -5.98 20.89
CA GLN A 431 8.46 -6.16 22.04
C GLN A 431 7.91 -4.83 22.56
N GLU A 432 8.65 -3.74 22.37
CA GLU A 432 8.34 -2.40 22.87
C GLU A 432 7.11 -1.78 22.19
N TYR A 433 6.65 -2.37 21.08
CA TYR A 433 5.38 -2.00 20.45
C TYR A 433 4.16 -2.68 21.11
N HIS A 434 4.35 -3.59 22.06
CA HIS A 434 3.31 -3.96 23.03
C HIS A 434 3.19 -2.89 24.13
N CYS A 435 2.75 -1.70 23.74
CA CYS A 435 2.69 -0.54 24.62
C CYS A 435 1.29 -0.25 25.17
N GLU A 436 1.23 0.57 26.21
CA GLU A 436 -0.03 1.10 26.74
C GLU A 436 -0.80 1.87 25.64
N GLY A 437 -2.13 1.73 25.62
CA GLY A 437 -3.00 2.36 24.63
C GLY A 437 -3.14 1.59 23.31
N MET A 438 -2.40 0.50 23.10
CA MET A 438 -2.58 -0.37 21.95
C MET A 438 -3.92 -1.11 22.03
N SER A 439 -4.74 -0.99 20.98
CA SER A 439 -6.05 -1.63 20.91
C SER A 439 -5.96 -3.12 20.59
N GLU A 440 -6.93 -3.90 21.08
CA GLU A 440 -7.03 -5.33 20.78
C GLU A 440 -7.16 -5.62 19.28
N ASP A 441 -7.79 -4.72 18.52
CA ASP A 441 -7.95 -4.88 17.08
C ASP A 441 -6.60 -4.80 16.36
N VAL A 442 -5.75 -3.83 16.74
CA VAL A 442 -4.39 -3.71 16.19
C VAL A 442 -3.52 -4.88 16.63
N LEU A 443 -3.56 -5.28 17.91
CA LEU A 443 -2.82 -6.45 18.38
C LEU A 443 -3.21 -7.71 17.61
N SER A 444 -4.51 -7.92 17.41
CA SER A 444 -5.03 -9.07 16.66
C SER A 444 -4.53 -9.08 15.22
N VAL A 445 -4.55 -7.93 14.52
CA VAL A 445 -4.07 -7.84 13.14
C VAL A 445 -2.56 -7.99 13.05
N TRP A 446 -1.82 -7.45 14.02
CA TRP A 446 -0.38 -7.59 14.08
C TRP A 446 0.02 -9.06 14.30
N SER A 447 -0.60 -9.78 15.23
CA SER A 447 -0.40 -11.22 15.43
C SER A 447 -0.74 -12.03 14.17
N GLU A 448 -1.87 -11.77 13.54
CA GLU A 448 -2.22 -12.46 12.29
C GLU A 448 -1.23 -12.17 11.15
N SER A 449 -0.67 -10.95 11.10
CA SER A 449 0.35 -10.60 10.09
C SER A 449 1.65 -11.38 10.30
N ILE A 450 1.98 -11.68 11.55
CA ILE A 450 3.11 -12.53 11.94
C ILE A 450 2.81 -13.97 11.52
N ASP A 451 1.61 -14.48 11.82
CA ASP A 451 1.18 -15.84 11.45
C ASP A 451 1.18 -16.07 9.92
N LEU A 452 0.85 -15.05 9.13
CA LEU A 452 0.91 -15.12 7.66
C LEU A 452 2.34 -15.34 7.13
N LEU A 453 3.34 -15.08 7.96
CA LEU A 453 4.77 -15.14 7.64
C LEU A 453 5.51 -16.23 8.41
N ASP A 454 4.79 -17.10 9.15
CA ASP A 454 5.32 -18.11 10.08
C ASP A 454 6.37 -19.07 9.46
N ASP A 455 6.31 -19.34 8.15
CA ASP A 455 7.35 -20.09 7.42
C ASP A 455 8.73 -19.36 7.33
N ALA A 456 8.83 -18.11 7.78
CA ALA A 456 10.00 -17.24 7.75
C ALA A 456 10.35 -16.61 9.12
N VAL A 457 9.58 -16.84 10.18
CA VAL A 457 9.85 -16.20 11.48
C VAL A 457 10.89 -17.02 12.23
N LEU A 458 12.17 -16.66 12.08
CA LEU A 458 13.24 -17.14 12.97
C LEU A 458 13.42 -16.16 14.12
N ASN A 459 12.72 -16.49 15.22
CA ASN A 459 12.92 -16.00 16.59
C ASN A 459 12.43 -14.58 16.91
N ALA A 460 11.63 -14.46 17.98
CA ALA A 460 11.41 -13.20 18.67
C ALA A 460 12.73 -12.79 19.32
N ALA A 461 13.44 -11.81 18.77
CA ALA A 461 14.54 -11.18 19.47
C ALA A 461 13.94 -10.27 20.56
N GLU A 462 14.01 -10.72 21.81
CA GLU A 462 13.94 -9.83 22.97
C GLU A 462 15.07 -8.81 22.88
N VAL A 463 14.78 -7.63 22.33
CA VAL A 463 15.62 -6.45 22.55
C VAL A 463 14.98 -5.67 23.68
N ALA A 464 15.08 -6.19 24.89
CA ALA A 464 14.84 -5.36 26.06
C ALA A 464 16.02 -4.39 26.21
N SER A 465 15.86 -3.10 25.88
CA SER A 465 16.81 -2.07 26.33
C SER A 465 16.56 -1.75 27.81
N ASN A 466 16.89 -2.70 28.66
CA ASN A 466 16.78 -2.63 30.12
C ASN A 466 18.01 -1.93 30.76
N MET A 467 18.56 -0.90 30.11
CA MET A 467 19.79 -0.24 30.58
C MET A 467 19.74 1.31 30.62
N SER A 468 18.59 1.94 30.36
CA SER A 468 18.45 3.40 30.47
C SER A 468 18.37 3.95 31.91
N ARG A 469 18.52 3.10 32.94
CA ARG A 469 18.50 3.49 34.36
C ARG A 469 19.88 3.56 35.04
N TYR A 470 20.97 3.30 34.31
CA TYR A 470 22.33 3.33 34.85
C TYR A 470 23.11 4.50 34.22
N ASP A 471 22.89 5.70 34.75
CA ASP A 471 23.45 6.97 34.24
C ASP A 471 24.65 7.48 35.05
N GLY A 472 25.05 6.77 36.12
CA GLY A 472 26.16 7.16 36.98
C GLY A 472 25.92 8.47 37.74
N LEU A 473 24.69 8.98 37.80
CA LEU A 473 24.33 10.21 38.52
C LEU A 473 23.86 9.93 39.95
N GLU A 474 23.20 8.80 40.21
CA GLU A 474 22.83 8.38 41.58
C GLU A 474 23.72 7.24 42.13
N TYR A 475 24.26 6.35 41.28
CA TYR A 475 25.19 5.26 41.65
C TYR A 475 25.97 4.74 40.42
N GLY A 476 27.22 4.28 40.61
CA GLY A 476 28.03 3.60 39.57
C GLY A 476 29.46 4.14 39.36
N LEU A 477 30.27 3.42 38.56
CA LEU A 477 31.71 3.62 38.38
C LEU A 477 32.06 4.72 37.36
N ARG A 478 33.03 5.59 37.71
CA ARG A 478 33.70 6.56 36.82
C ARG A 478 35.13 6.08 36.52
N THR A 479 35.62 6.33 35.32
CA THR A 479 37.04 6.08 34.97
C THR A 479 37.74 7.32 34.42
N GLU A 480 39.02 7.44 34.77
CA GLU A 480 39.88 8.60 34.53
C GLU A 480 40.93 8.37 33.40
N THR A 481 40.72 7.47 32.44
CA THR A 481 41.81 7.03 31.53
C THR A 481 41.48 7.06 30.04
N MET A 482 42.49 7.53 29.27
CA MET A 482 42.54 7.76 27.82
C MET A 482 43.15 6.55 27.11
N ASP A 483 42.49 6.01 26.06
CA ASP A 483 43.10 4.96 25.22
C ASP A 483 42.97 5.14 23.68
N SER A 484 42.10 6.00 23.13
CA SER A 484 42.12 6.28 21.67
C SER A 484 41.45 7.58 21.18
N LEU A 485 41.88 8.09 20.01
CA LEU A 485 41.34 9.29 19.35
C LEU A 485 39.85 9.14 18.93
N HIS A 486 39.41 7.91 18.62
CA HIS A 486 38.03 7.60 18.26
C HIS A 486 37.10 7.60 19.50
N GLU A 487 37.57 7.10 20.65
CA GLU A 487 36.87 7.24 21.92
C GLU A 487 36.83 8.70 22.38
N LEU A 488 37.89 9.47 22.16
CA LEU A 488 37.91 10.91 22.41
C LEU A 488 36.84 11.66 21.60
N PHE A 489 36.67 11.36 20.31
CA PHE A 489 35.61 11.97 19.50
C PHE A 489 34.21 11.49 19.90
N THR A 490 34.06 10.25 20.34
CA THR A 490 32.80 9.68 20.82
C THR A 490 32.41 10.29 22.17
N GLN A 491 33.36 10.42 23.10
CA GLN A 491 33.18 11.08 24.41
C GLN A 491 32.93 12.58 24.26
N ASN A 492 33.67 13.29 23.40
CA ASN A 492 33.44 14.73 23.16
C ASN A 492 32.08 15.02 22.51
N ARG A 493 31.61 14.17 21.59
CA ARG A 493 30.27 14.29 21.00
C ARG A 493 29.18 13.93 22.01
N THR A 494 29.44 12.96 22.89
CA THR A 494 28.55 12.60 24.00
C THR A 494 28.51 13.69 25.08
N LEU A 495 29.59 14.45 25.28
CA LEU A 495 29.64 15.60 26.20
C LEU A 495 29.03 16.88 25.60
N GLY A 496 29.11 17.07 24.27
CA GLY A 496 28.72 18.32 23.60
C GLY A 496 27.30 18.40 23.03
N PHE A 497 26.61 17.26 22.84
CA PHE A 497 25.23 17.25 22.32
C PHE A 497 24.19 17.22 23.44
N ASN A 498 23.06 17.91 23.23
CA ASN A 498 21.91 17.84 24.14
C ASN A 498 21.26 16.44 24.09
N ASP A 499 20.46 16.12 25.10
CA ASP A 499 19.96 14.76 25.31
C ASP A 499 19.12 14.22 24.14
N VAL A 500 18.47 15.10 23.38
CA VAL A 500 17.67 14.75 22.19
C VAL A 500 18.52 14.14 21.08
N VAL A 501 19.70 14.69 20.81
CA VAL A 501 20.62 14.17 19.78
C VAL A 501 21.24 12.84 20.24
N LYS A 502 21.49 12.68 21.55
CA LYS A 502 21.94 11.40 22.12
C LYS A 502 20.90 10.31 21.95
N VAL A 503 19.63 10.59 22.26
CA VAL A 503 18.52 9.64 22.07
C VAL A 503 18.39 9.22 20.61
N ARG A 504 18.50 10.17 19.67
CA ARG A 504 18.49 9.83 18.23
C ARG A 504 19.64 8.89 17.84
N HIS A 505 20.84 9.15 18.34
CA HIS A 505 21.99 8.29 18.07
C HIS A 505 21.80 6.88 18.65
N LEU A 506 21.24 6.78 19.86
CA LEU A 506 20.91 5.50 20.50
C LEU A 506 19.88 4.72 19.69
N ILE A 507 18.78 5.35 19.27
CA ILE A 507 17.76 4.70 18.42
C ILE A 507 18.38 4.19 17.13
N HIS A 508 19.22 4.98 16.46
CA HIS A 508 19.91 4.53 15.25
C HIS A 508 20.83 3.32 15.53
N LYS A 509 21.56 3.35 16.65
CA LYS A 509 22.43 2.25 17.09
C LYS A 509 21.62 0.99 17.41
N ASP A 510 20.45 1.11 18.00
CA ASP A 510 19.56 -0.03 18.30
C ASP A 510 19.13 -0.73 17.00
N PHE A 511 18.69 0.03 15.99
CA PHE A 511 18.39 -0.56 14.68
C PHE A 511 19.62 -1.18 14.02
N GLN A 512 20.79 -0.54 14.08
CA GLN A 512 22.04 -1.13 13.57
C GLN A 512 22.39 -2.44 14.28
N ASN A 513 22.21 -2.52 15.59
CA ASN A 513 22.42 -3.73 16.37
C ASN A 513 21.42 -4.83 16.02
N ILE A 514 20.15 -4.49 15.78
CA ILE A 514 19.11 -5.43 15.34
C ILE A 514 19.46 -6.03 13.97
N PHE A 515 19.77 -5.18 12.99
CA PHE A 515 20.10 -5.65 11.65
C PHE A 515 21.46 -6.37 11.59
N SER A 516 22.42 -6.04 12.46
CA SER A 516 23.72 -6.74 12.53
C SER A 516 23.62 -8.14 13.17
N GLN A 517 22.61 -8.39 14.00
CA GLN A 517 22.22 -9.75 14.44
C GLN A 517 21.61 -10.57 13.29
N GLY A 518 21.41 -9.93 12.14
CA GLY A 518 20.96 -10.55 10.92
C GLY A 518 19.45 -10.59 10.76
N ILE A 519 18.69 -9.88 11.59
CA ILE A 519 17.31 -9.56 11.25
C ILE A 519 17.29 -8.84 9.90
N ASP A 520 16.44 -9.26 8.98
CA ASP A 520 16.34 -8.69 7.62
C ASP A 520 15.21 -7.65 7.53
N LEU A 521 14.14 -7.83 8.32
CA LEU A 521 12.96 -6.97 8.32
C LEU A 521 12.35 -6.89 9.72
N LEU A 522 11.76 -5.75 10.06
CA LEU A 522 10.91 -5.61 11.24
C LEU A 522 9.44 -5.48 10.83
N ILE A 523 8.57 -6.15 11.57
CA ILE A 523 7.11 -5.97 11.43
C ILE A 523 6.59 -5.29 12.67
N THR A 524 5.95 -4.15 12.45
CA THR A 524 5.48 -3.26 13.51
C THR A 524 4.04 -2.86 13.21
N PRO A 525 3.22 -2.60 14.24
CA PRO A 525 1.99 -1.86 14.03
C PRO A 525 2.34 -0.46 13.50
N VAL A 526 1.42 0.15 12.76
CA VAL A 526 1.58 1.55 12.30
C VAL A 526 0.93 2.52 13.27
N THR A 527 -0.20 2.12 13.88
CA THR A 527 -1.03 2.95 14.76
C THR A 527 -1.34 2.19 16.04
N LEU A 528 -1.69 2.89 17.12
CA LEU A 528 -2.13 2.24 18.37
C LEU A 528 -3.59 1.77 18.30
N SER A 529 -4.39 2.40 17.45
CA SER A 529 -5.82 2.13 17.29
C SER A 529 -6.25 2.31 15.84
N ASP A 530 -7.53 1.99 15.59
CA ASP A 530 -8.24 2.50 14.43
C ASP A 530 -8.30 4.04 14.46
N ALA A 531 -8.77 4.66 13.37
CA ALA A 531 -8.79 6.12 13.28
C ALA A 531 -9.55 6.73 14.47
N PRO A 532 -9.02 7.77 15.14
CA PRO A 532 -9.74 8.51 16.17
C PRO A 532 -10.95 9.25 15.61
N ARG A 533 -11.96 9.50 16.46
CA ARG A 533 -13.02 10.47 16.16
C ARG A 533 -12.43 11.88 16.24
N TYR A 534 -12.89 12.77 15.37
CA TYR A 534 -12.44 14.15 15.35
C TYR A 534 -12.70 14.85 16.68
N GLY A 535 -13.91 14.72 17.24
CA GLY A 535 -14.27 15.34 18.51
C GLY A 535 -13.35 14.96 19.65
N ASP A 536 -12.97 13.68 19.75
CA ASP A 536 -12.03 13.18 20.76
C ASP A 536 -10.60 13.65 20.46
N PHE A 537 -10.20 13.61 19.19
CA PHE A 537 -8.85 13.96 18.76
C PHE A 537 -8.50 15.43 19.03
N VAL A 538 -9.44 16.36 18.84
CA VAL A 538 -9.18 17.80 19.04
C VAL A 538 -9.22 18.25 20.50
N THR A 539 -9.54 17.36 21.45
CA THR A 539 -9.49 17.68 22.90
C THR A 539 -8.06 17.86 23.42
N SER A 540 -7.08 17.30 22.72
CA SER A 540 -5.67 17.33 23.10
C SER A 540 -4.87 18.27 22.20
N ASP A 541 -3.83 18.88 22.75
CA ASP A 541 -2.90 19.69 21.97
C ASP A 541 -2.08 18.84 20.98
N ASN A 542 -1.46 19.49 20.00
CA ASN A 542 -0.75 18.81 18.93
C ASN A 542 0.43 17.94 19.41
N ARG A 543 1.14 18.37 20.46
CA ARG A 543 2.27 17.62 21.02
C ARG A 543 1.77 16.32 21.64
N SER A 544 0.71 16.38 22.43
CA SER A 544 0.08 15.21 23.06
C SER A 544 -0.42 14.21 22.02
N ARG A 545 -1.10 14.70 20.97
CA ARG A 545 -1.57 13.87 19.83
C ARG A 545 -0.42 13.19 19.09
N THR A 546 0.66 13.92 18.84
CA THR A 546 1.85 13.40 18.15
C THR A 546 2.53 12.31 18.98
N VAL A 547 2.73 12.52 20.28
CA VAL A 547 3.32 11.52 21.18
C VAL A 547 2.54 10.21 21.17
N GLN A 548 1.21 10.30 21.15
CA GLN A 548 0.35 9.12 21.16
C GLN A 548 0.30 8.42 19.79
N HIS A 549 0.05 9.16 18.71
CA HIS A 549 -0.27 8.57 17.41
C HIS A 549 0.97 8.26 16.56
N ASP A 550 2.07 8.99 16.74
CA ASP A 550 3.31 8.77 16.00
C ASP A 550 4.25 7.79 16.71
N TYR A 551 3.84 7.24 17.87
CA TYR A 551 4.66 6.35 18.71
C TYR A 551 5.32 5.22 17.91
N CYS A 552 4.54 4.50 17.09
CA CYS A 552 5.03 3.38 16.30
C CYS A 552 5.81 3.81 15.04
N THR A 553 5.74 5.08 14.64
CA THR A 553 6.24 5.53 13.34
C THR A 553 7.48 6.41 13.44
N GLN A 554 7.62 7.21 14.50
CA GLN A 554 8.71 8.17 14.70
C GLN A 554 10.12 7.55 14.76
N PRO A 555 10.36 6.36 15.38
CA PRO A 555 11.70 5.77 15.46
C PRO A 555 12.37 5.56 14.10
N ILE A 556 11.58 5.22 13.07
CA ILE A 556 12.06 5.01 11.70
C ILE A 556 12.64 6.30 11.10
N ASN A 557 12.02 7.46 11.33
CA ASN A 557 12.53 8.74 10.83
C ASN A 557 13.83 9.12 11.55
N LEU A 558 13.87 8.93 12.87
CA LEU A 558 15.06 9.21 13.69
C LEU A 558 16.26 8.38 13.23
N ALA A 559 16.03 7.12 12.87
CA ALA A 559 17.03 6.20 12.35
C ALA A 559 17.35 6.40 10.85
N GLY A 560 16.54 7.15 10.11
CA GLY A 560 16.71 7.38 8.67
C GLY A 560 16.34 6.18 7.77
N LEU A 561 15.65 5.17 8.32
CA LEU A 561 15.37 3.90 7.67
C LEU A 561 14.14 3.95 6.74
N PRO A 562 14.03 3.07 5.73
CA PRO A 562 12.80 2.93 4.97
C PRO A 562 11.70 2.22 5.78
N ALA A 563 10.43 2.53 5.51
CA ALA A 563 9.29 1.79 6.02
C ALA A 563 8.13 1.81 5.04
N ALA A 564 7.42 0.69 4.92
CA ALA A 564 6.22 0.56 4.10
C ALA A 564 5.01 0.25 4.98
N THR A 565 3.85 0.81 4.62
CA THR A 565 2.56 0.52 5.25
C THR A 565 1.71 -0.26 4.27
N ILE A 566 1.13 -1.36 4.73
CA ILE A 566 0.24 -2.23 3.96
C ILE A 566 -1.02 -2.47 4.81
N PRO A 567 -2.22 -2.07 4.36
CA PRO A 567 -3.45 -2.27 5.10
C PRO A 567 -3.87 -3.74 5.05
N LEU A 568 -4.34 -4.29 6.17
CA LEU A 568 -4.67 -5.72 6.26
C LEU A 568 -6.17 -5.95 6.45
N LYS A 569 -6.81 -5.22 7.36
CA LYS A 569 -8.22 -5.44 7.73
C LYS A 569 -8.95 -4.15 8.07
N LEU A 570 -10.24 -4.27 8.33
CA LEU A 570 -11.06 -3.22 8.95
C LEU A 570 -11.21 -3.54 10.44
N SER A 571 -11.26 -2.52 11.29
CA SER A 571 -11.54 -2.63 12.72
C SER A 571 -12.90 -3.28 13.00
N LYS A 572 -13.09 -3.81 14.21
CA LYS A 572 -14.38 -4.37 14.63
C LYS A 572 -15.41 -3.25 14.84
N LYS A 573 -16.69 -3.54 14.58
CA LYS A 573 -17.77 -2.61 14.98
C LYS A 573 -17.90 -2.62 16.50
N ARG A 574 -17.77 -1.45 17.13
CA ARG A 574 -18.03 -1.27 18.56
C ARG A 574 -19.42 -0.66 18.74
N PRO A 575 -20.31 -1.28 19.54
CA PRO A 575 -21.54 -0.63 19.95
C PRO A 575 -21.18 0.50 20.93
N THR A 576 -21.54 1.75 20.61
CA THR A 576 -21.49 2.85 21.59
C THR A 576 -22.91 3.18 22.04
N PRO A 577 -23.11 3.75 23.25
CA PRO A 577 -24.44 4.01 23.81
C PRO A 577 -25.33 4.91 22.94
N SER A 578 -24.74 5.72 22.05
CA SER A 578 -25.45 6.69 21.21
C SER A 578 -25.43 6.35 19.71
N HIS A 579 -24.41 5.65 19.17
CA HIS A 579 -24.28 5.35 17.72
C HIS A 579 -23.52 4.04 17.43
N THR A 580 -23.58 3.55 16.19
CA THR A 580 -22.66 2.49 15.71
C THR A 580 -21.37 3.14 15.23
N ASP A 581 -20.22 2.73 15.79
CA ASP A 581 -18.92 3.29 15.38
C ASP A 581 -18.56 2.85 13.95
N CYS A 582 -18.08 3.79 13.14
CA CYS A 582 -17.68 3.52 11.76
C CYS A 582 -16.37 2.74 11.75
N ARG A 583 -16.34 1.61 11.05
CA ARG A 583 -15.10 0.83 10.90
C ARG A 583 -14.10 1.55 10.04
N THR A 584 -12.83 1.54 10.44
CA THR A 584 -11.72 2.05 9.64
C THR A 584 -10.64 0.99 9.44
N PRO A 585 -9.82 1.09 8.38
CA PRO A 585 -8.72 0.17 8.15
C PRO A 585 -7.67 0.20 9.27
N ILE A 586 -7.05 -0.96 9.47
CA ILE A 586 -5.95 -1.24 10.41
C ILE A 586 -4.90 -2.12 9.74
#